data_AF-A0A3B3SUX3-F1
#
_entry.id   AF-A0A3B3SUX3-F1
#
_cell.length_a   1.000
_cell.length_b   1.000
_cell.length_c   1.000
_cell.angle_alpha   90.00
_cell.angle_beta   90.00
_cell.angle_gamma   90.00
#
_symmetry.space_group_name_H-M   'P 1'
#
loop_
_entity.id
_entity.type
_entity.pdbx_description
1 polymer ?
#
loop_
_entity_poly.entity_id
_entity_poly.type
_entity_poly.pdbx_seq_one_letter_code
_entity_poly.pdbx_strand_id
1 'polypeptide(L)'
;MKTILAAYSGVLRGTGSSILSVLQDLSSTSWLSHSKVIKQLQAISVIQWILTFLFVGASCTMVLIYLFCTDCWLIAVLYTCWLIFDWDTPNEGGRRSSWVRNWTMWTYFRDFFPIRLVKTCDLLPSRNYIFGYHPHGIFCFGAFCNFSTEATGFSKKFPGIRPSLATLAGNFRMPLLRDYLMSGGICPVNRNSIDHLLSHNGTGNAVIIVVGGAAESLDCAPGMNSVTLKNRKGFVKLALQKGADLVPVYSFGENEVYKQVIFEEGSFWRLAQKKLQKLFGFAPCLFHGCSIFSEESWGFVPYAKPITTIVGEPITVPKIEDPSQEVLDQYHAMYITSLRKLFDKHKVRFGLKESDILYIQ
;
A
#
# COMPACT_ATOMS: atom_id res chain seq x y z
N MET A 1 68.87 26.71 -56.04
CA MET A 1 68.29 25.36 -55.85
C MET A 1 68.01 25.20 -54.35
N LYS A 2 66.74 24.99 -53.96
CA LYS A 2 66.22 24.73 -52.58
C LYS A 2 66.24 25.96 -51.65
N THR A 3 65.21 26.80 -51.52
CA THR A 3 63.79 26.62 -51.12
C THR A 3 63.63 26.15 -49.65
N ILE A 4 62.87 26.95 -48.87
CA ILE A 4 61.84 26.58 -47.87
C ILE A 4 62.02 27.06 -46.40
N LEU A 5 61.05 27.90 -46.02
CA LEU A 5 60.30 28.10 -44.76
C LEU A 5 60.85 28.93 -43.59
N ALA A 6 60.33 30.16 -43.57
CA ALA A 6 59.89 30.86 -42.36
C ALA A 6 58.94 29.98 -41.52
N ALA A 7 59.27 29.81 -40.23
CA ALA A 7 58.35 29.22 -39.26
C ALA A 7 57.40 30.30 -38.74
N TYR A 8 56.15 30.16 -39.18
CA TYR A 8 54.98 30.96 -38.83
C TYR A 8 54.63 30.77 -37.34
N SER A 9 54.33 31.87 -36.65
CA SER A 9 53.73 31.85 -35.31
C SER A 9 52.29 31.33 -35.40
N GLY A 10 52.11 30.02 -35.17
CA GLY A 10 50.80 29.40 -35.02
C GLY A 10 50.52 29.08 -33.56
N VAL A 11 50.01 30.04 -32.80
CA VAL A 11 49.35 29.74 -31.52
C VAL A 11 48.09 28.93 -31.85
N LEU A 12 48.17 27.62 -31.69
CA LEU A 12 46.99 26.75 -31.64
C LEU A 12 46.16 27.20 -30.42
N ARG A 13 45.12 28.00 -30.67
CA ARG A 13 43.98 28.15 -29.76
C ARG A 13 43.27 26.79 -29.70
N GLY A 14 43.81 25.89 -28.91
CA GLY A 14 43.09 24.70 -28.47
C GLY A 14 41.93 25.17 -27.59
N THR A 15 40.70 24.87 -28.02
CA THR A 15 39.49 24.91 -27.19
C THR A 15 39.58 23.79 -26.16
N GLY A 16 40.51 23.91 -25.21
CA GLY A 16 40.58 23.05 -24.04
C GLY A 16 39.98 23.81 -22.88
N SER A 17 38.84 23.33 -22.35
CA SER A 17 38.40 23.78 -21.03
C SER A 17 39.53 23.45 -20.04
N SER A 18 40.04 24.45 -19.33
CA SER A 18 41.04 24.23 -18.28
C SER A 18 40.43 23.33 -17.20
N ILE A 19 41.26 22.53 -16.52
CA ILE A 19 40.80 21.73 -15.37
C ILE A 19 40.11 22.63 -14.34
N LEU A 20 40.53 23.89 -14.23
CA LEU A 20 39.96 24.89 -13.35
C LEU A 20 38.57 25.36 -13.79
N SER A 21 38.30 25.46 -15.09
CA SER A 21 36.97 25.76 -15.63
C SER A 21 36.03 24.55 -15.58
N VAL A 22 36.55 23.32 -15.72
CA VAL A 22 35.78 22.09 -15.46
C VAL A 22 35.44 21.95 -13.97
N LEU A 23 36.37 22.32 -13.07
CA LEU A 23 36.12 22.33 -11.62
C LEU A 23 35.19 23.48 -11.21
N GLN A 24 35.28 24.64 -11.85
CA GLN A 24 34.31 25.72 -11.67
C GLN A 24 32.93 25.34 -12.22
N ASP A 25 32.84 24.64 -13.35
CA ASP A 25 31.59 24.05 -13.86
C ASP A 25 31.06 22.94 -12.96
N LEU A 26 31.90 22.13 -12.32
CA LEU A 26 31.48 21.18 -11.28
C LEU A 26 30.97 21.88 -10.02
N SER A 27 31.50 23.06 -9.69
CA SER A 27 31.04 23.87 -8.55
C SER A 27 29.81 24.74 -8.86
N SER A 28 29.63 25.13 -10.13
CA SER A 28 28.54 25.98 -10.64
C SER A 28 27.38 25.16 -11.21
N THR A 29 27.60 23.89 -11.53
CA THR A 29 26.53 22.92 -11.69
C THR A 29 25.85 22.78 -10.34
N SER A 30 24.69 23.43 -10.22
CA SER A 30 23.66 23.18 -9.23
C SER A 30 23.16 21.74 -9.34
N TRP A 31 24.04 20.77 -9.07
CA TRP A 31 23.77 19.34 -9.11
C TRP A 31 22.75 19.05 -8.01
N LEU A 32 21.49 19.15 -8.45
CA LEU A 32 20.23 19.05 -7.76
C LEU A 32 20.05 20.05 -6.62
N SER A 33 19.22 21.08 -6.85
CA SER A 33 18.64 21.82 -5.72
C SER A 33 18.04 20.82 -4.73
N HIS A 34 18.27 21.03 -3.43
CA HIS A 34 17.83 20.11 -2.36
C HIS A 34 16.36 19.66 -2.52
N SER A 35 15.49 20.57 -3.00
CA SER A 35 14.09 20.30 -3.33
C SER A 35 13.89 19.29 -4.48
N LYS A 36 14.72 19.34 -5.54
CA LYS A 36 14.69 18.36 -6.63
C LYS A 36 15.12 16.97 -6.17
N VAL A 37 16.18 16.87 -5.36
CA VAL A 37 16.62 15.58 -4.78
C VAL A 37 15.50 14.94 -3.97
N ILE A 38 14.86 15.71 -3.09
CA ILE A 38 13.76 15.22 -2.25
C ILE A 38 12.62 14.68 -3.11
N LYS A 39 12.18 15.43 -4.13
CA LYS A 39 11.12 14.97 -5.03
C LYS A 39 11.47 13.67 -5.77
N GLN A 40 12.73 13.52 -6.18
CA GLN A 40 13.20 12.27 -6.77
C GLN A 40 13.18 11.11 -5.76
N LEU A 41 13.63 11.33 -4.53
CA LEU A 41 13.57 10.31 -3.47
C LEU A 41 12.14 9.92 -3.12
N GLN A 42 11.20 10.88 -3.11
CA GLN A 42 9.76 10.63 -2.98
C GLN A 42 9.25 9.72 -4.10
N ALA A 43 9.51 10.05 -5.37
CA ALA A 43 9.11 9.20 -6.49
C ALA A 43 9.75 7.80 -6.44
N ILE A 44 11.05 7.72 -6.15
CA ILE A 44 11.79 6.45 -6.01
C ILE A 44 11.18 5.59 -4.92
N SER A 45 10.79 6.16 -3.77
CA SER A 45 10.19 5.39 -2.67
C SER A 45 8.86 4.73 -3.07
N VAL A 46 8.04 5.43 -3.86
CA VAL A 46 6.76 4.89 -4.35
C VAL A 46 6.98 3.84 -5.43
N ILE A 47 7.90 4.09 -6.37
CA ILE A 47 8.27 3.12 -7.41
C ILE A 47 8.86 1.86 -6.78
N GLN A 48 9.75 2.00 -5.80
CA GLN A 48 10.32 0.87 -5.06
C GLN A 48 9.21 0.01 -4.46
N TRP A 49 8.22 0.63 -3.83
CA TRP A 49 7.10 -0.08 -3.23
C TRP A 49 6.24 -0.81 -4.29
N ILE A 50 5.89 -0.15 -5.39
CA ILE A 50 5.13 -0.75 -6.51
C ILE A 50 5.89 -1.94 -7.11
N LEU A 51 7.17 -1.75 -7.44
CA LEU A 51 8.00 -2.80 -8.03
C LEU A 51 8.19 -3.97 -7.06
N THR A 52 8.30 -3.69 -5.77
CA THR A 52 8.42 -4.73 -4.75
C THR A 52 7.15 -5.58 -4.68
N PHE A 53 5.99 -4.92 -4.64
CA PHE A 53 4.70 -5.62 -4.61
C PHE A 53 4.46 -6.46 -5.87
N LEU A 54 4.78 -5.95 -7.05
CA LEU A 54 4.50 -6.62 -8.33
C LEU A 54 5.51 -7.70 -8.70
N PHE A 55 6.81 -7.46 -8.49
CA PHE A 55 7.85 -8.27 -9.12
C PHE A 55 8.68 -9.10 -8.16
N VAL A 56 8.93 -8.63 -6.93
CA VAL A 56 9.89 -9.31 -6.02
C VAL A 56 9.46 -10.74 -5.71
N GLY A 57 8.17 -10.98 -5.41
CA GLY A 57 7.71 -12.34 -5.12
C GLY A 57 7.91 -13.30 -6.30
N ALA A 58 7.55 -12.88 -7.51
CA ALA A 58 7.71 -13.68 -8.72
C ALA A 58 9.18 -13.89 -9.09
N SER A 59 9.99 -12.82 -9.08
CA SER A 59 11.41 -12.89 -9.43
C SER A 59 12.20 -13.74 -8.43
N CYS A 60 11.95 -13.58 -7.12
CA CYS A 60 12.60 -14.41 -6.09
C CYS A 60 12.17 -15.88 -6.19
N THR A 61 10.92 -16.16 -6.58
CA THR A 61 10.48 -17.54 -6.85
C THR A 61 11.23 -18.13 -8.04
N MET A 62 11.33 -17.38 -9.14
CA MET A 62 12.06 -17.82 -10.33
C MET A 62 13.56 -18.04 -10.06
N VAL A 63 14.19 -17.14 -9.30
CA VAL A 63 15.59 -17.28 -8.87
C VAL A 63 15.76 -18.51 -8.00
N LEU A 64 14.85 -18.76 -7.04
CA LEU A 64 14.91 -19.96 -6.20
C LEU A 64 14.82 -21.24 -7.03
N ILE A 65 13.89 -21.30 -7.99
CA ILE A 65 13.75 -22.44 -8.92
C ILE A 65 15.00 -22.60 -9.77
N TYR A 66 15.54 -21.50 -10.30
CA TYR A 66 16.77 -21.51 -11.10
C TYR A 66 17.96 -22.03 -10.28
N LEU A 67 18.10 -21.62 -9.02
CA LEU A 67 19.21 -22.07 -8.15
C LEU A 67 19.22 -23.60 -7.96
N PHE A 68 18.06 -24.26 -7.93
CA PHE A 68 18.00 -25.74 -7.91
C PHE A 68 18.64 -26.39 -9.13
N CYS A 69 18.73 -25.67 -10.25
CA CYS A 69 19.33 -26.13 -11.50
C CYS A 69 20.80 -25.70 -11.65
N THR A 70 21.45 -25.20 -10.60
CA THR A 70 22.84 -24.72 -10.63
C THR A 70 23.70 -25.39 -9.55
N ASP A 71 25.01 -25.16 -9.57
CA ASP A 71 25.93 -25.60 -8.51
C ASP A 71 25.58 -24.98 -7.13
N CYS A 72 24.76 -23.92 -7.11
CA CYS A 72 24.26 -23.29 -5.90
C CYS A 72 23.00 -23.97 -5.31
N TRP A 73 22.62 -25.18 -5.75
CA TRP A 73 21.39 -25.86 -5.31
C TRP A 73 21.29 -26.05 -3.80
N LEU A 74 22.42 -26.17 -3.09
CA LEU A 74 22.44 -26.32 -1.63
C LEU A 74 21.80 -25.09 -0.93
N ILE A 75 22.03 -23.89 -1.47
CA ILE A 75 21.41 -22.65 -0.95
C ILE A 75 19.89 -22.73 -1.12
N ALA A 76 19.42 -23.20 -2.28
CA ALA A 76 17.99 -23.36 -2.56
C ALA A 76 17.34 -24.39 -1.63
N VAL A 77 18.01 -25.51 -1.36
CA VAL A 77 17.55 -26.54 -0.42
C VAL A 77 17.46 -25.98 1.00
N LEU A 78 18.53 -25.34 1.50
CA LEU A 78 18.53 -24.78 2.85
C LEU A 78 17.42 -23.75 3.04
N TYR A 79 17.27 -22.84 2.08
CA TYR A 79 16.21 -21.84 2.11
C TYR A 79 14.81 -22.47 2.02
N THR A 80 14.62 -23.49 1.19
CA THR A 80 13.32 -24.18 1.05
C THR A 80 12.98 -24.98 2.30
N CYS A 81 13.94 -25.66 2.91
CA CYS A 81 13.75 -26.33 4.20
C CYS A 81 13.32 -25.33 5.28
N TRP A 82 13.98 -24.17 5.34
CA TRP A 82 13.57 -23.09 6.24
C TRP A 82 12.15 -22.59 5.92
N LEU A 83 11.81 -22.40 4.64
CA LEU A 83 10.48 -21.95 4.21
C LEU A 83 9.37 -22.92 4.64
N ILE A 84 9.62 -24.24 4.56
CA ILE A 84 8.70 -25.30 4.97
C ILE A 84 8.56 -25.31 6.50
N PHE A 85 9.67 -25.25 7.23
CA PHE A 85 9.63 -25.18 8.70
C PHE A 85 8.89 -23.92 9.17
N ASP A 86 9.05 -22.82 8.44
CA ASP A 86 8.46 -21.53 8.75
C ASP A 86 7.06 -21.31 8.16
N TRP A 87 6.43 -22.34 7.59
CA TRP A 87 5.27 -22.15 6.71
C TRP A 87 4.11 -21.37 7.34
N ASP A 88 3.82 -21.62 8.62
CA ASP A 88 2.65 -21.08 9.32
C ASP A 88 2.89 -19.74 10.02
N THR A 89 4.14 -19.28 10.15
CA THR A 89 4.50 -18.01 10.79
C THR A 89 3.68 -16.79 10.33
N PRO A 90 3.31 -16.63 9.04
CA PRO A 90 2.45 -15.53 8.61
C PRO A 90 1.05 -15.55 9.24
N ASN A 91 0.53 -16.73 9.58
CA ASN A 91 -0.76 -16.91 10.24
C ASN A 91 -0.67 -16.77 11.76
N GLU A 92 0.53 -16.70 12.33
CA GLU A 92 0.79 -16.65 13.76
C GLU A 92 1.34 -15.28 14.21
N GLY A 93 0.91 -14.22 13.53
CA GLY A 93 1.30 -12.83 13.85
C GLY A 93 2.56 -12.34 13.15
N GLY A 94 3.28 -13.22 12.44
CA GLY A 94 4.43 -12.86 11.61
C GLY A 94 5.62 -12.31 12.39
N ARG A 95 6.53 -11.63 11.68
CA ARG A 95 7.79 -11.08 12.21
C ARG A 95 7.88 -9.58 12.06
N ARG A 96 7.04 -8.85 12.80
CA ARG A 96 7.05 -7.38 12.79
C ARG A 96 8.42 -6.83 13.19
N SER A 97 8.96 -5.90 12.40
CA SER A 97 10.23 -5.21 12.68
C SER A 97 10.00 -3.72 12.89
N SER A 98 10.27 -3.24 14.11
CA SER A 98 10.25 -1.80 14.39
C SER A 98 11.24 -1.02 13.51
N TRP A 99 12.38 -1.63 13.17
CA TRP A 99 13.37 -1.00 12.30
C TRP A 99 12.84 -0.77 10.89
N VAL A 100 12.26 -1.80 10.25
CA VAL A 100 11.69 -1.67 8.90
C VAL A 100 10.56 -0.65 8.89
N ARG A 101 9.67 -0.69 9.88
CA ARG A 101 8.53 0.25 9.97
C ARG A 101 8.95 1.71 10.15
N ASN A 102 10.17 1.96 10.64
CA ASN A 102 10.73 3.31 10.85
C ASN A 102 11.76 3.73 9.78
N TRP A 103 11.89 3.01 8.66
CA TRP A 103 12.78 3.43 7.58
C TRP A 103 12.44 4.84 7.07
N THR A 104 13.48 5.65 6.85
CA THR A 104 13.36 7.01 6.30
C THR A 104 12.65 7.02 4.95
N MET A 105 12.77 5.94 4.16
CA MET A 105 12.04 5.76 2.91
C MET A 105 10.52 5.96 3.05
N TRP A 106 9.92 5.55 4.17
CA TRP A 106 8.49 5.73 4.39
C TRP A 106 8.09 7.20 4.62
N THR A 107 9.03 8.03 5.06
CA THR A 107 8.82 9.48 5.15
C THR A 107 8.74 10.09 3.76
N TYR A 108 9.63 9.69 2.84
CA TYR A 108 9.56 10.10 1.44
C TYR A 108 8.29 9.58 0.76
N PHE A 109 7.89 8.33 1.03
CA PHE A 109 6.65 7.75 0.51
C PHE A 109 5.42 8.54 0.98
N ARG A 110 5.34 8.86 2.28
CA ARG A 110 4.28 9.71 2.84
C ARG A 110 4.24 11.08 2.17
N ASP A 111 5.39 11.70 2.00
CA ASP A 111 5.51 13.07 1.48
C ASP A 111 5.31 13.18 -0.03
N PHE A 112 5.34 12.05 -0.77
CA PHE A 112 4.94 12.00 -2.18
C PHE A 112 3.44 12.28 -2.35
N PHE A 113 2.59 11.67 -1.49
CA PHE A 113 1.12 11.78 -1.52
C PHE A 113 0.55 12.66 -0.39
N PRO A 114 1.34 13.55 0.21
CA PRO A 114 1.06 14.12 1.54
C PRO A 114 0.17 13.29 2.49
N ILE A 115 0.51 12.03 2.79
CA ILE A 115 -0.37 11.09 3.52
C ILE A 115 -0.60 11.54 4.96
N ARG A 116 -1.86 11.57 5.40
CA ARG A 116 -2.26 11.94 6.77
C ARG A 116 -3.14 10.87 7.41
N LEU A 117 -2.88 10.59 8.69
CA LEU A 117 -3.74 9.77 9.55
C LEU A 117 -4.42 10.67 10.59
N VAL A 118 -5.75 10.76 10.52
CA VAL A 118 -6.59 11.51 11.44
C VAL A 118 -7.28 10.54 12.39
N LYS A 119 -7.05 10.75 13.68
CA LYS A 119 -7.71 10.05 14.77
C LYS A 119 -8.91 10.87 15.24
N THR A 120 -10.09 10.28 15.31
CA THR A 120 -11.29 10.96 15.84
C THR A 120 -11.58 10.64 17.31
N CYS A 121 -11.11 9.50 17.82
CA CYS A 121 -11.34 9.05 19.19
C CYS A 121 -10.17 8.23 19.73
N ASP A 122 -10.09 8.10 21.06
CA ASP A 122 -9.18 7.17 21.72
C ASP A 122 -9.67 5.72 21.60
N LEU A 123 -8.72 4.79 21.46
CA LEU A 123 -8.98 3.36 21.48
C LEU A 123 -8.35 2.76 22.73
N LEU A 124 -9.10 1.88 23.39
CA LEU A 124 -8.69 1.21 24.62
C LEU A 124 -7.71 0.06 24.30
N PRO A 125 -6.48 0.06 24.85
CA PRO A 125 -5.52 -1.04 24.66
C PRO A 125 -5.98 -2.39 25.24
N SER A 126 -7.03 -2.38 26.07
CA SER A 126 -7.67 -3.57 26.62
C SER A 126 -8.65 -4.24 25.65
N ARG A 127 -8.91 -3.65 24.47
CA ARG A 127 -9.80 -4.22 23.44
C ARG A 127 -9.05 -4.53 22.16
N ASN A 128 -9.60 -5.46 21.38
CA ASN A 128 -9.16 -5.76 20.03
C ASN A 128 -10.13 -5.14 19.02
N TYR A 129 -9.62 -4.86 17.82
CA TYR A 129 -10.34 -4.09 16.81
C TYR A 129 -10.21 -4.71 15.43
N ILE A 130 -11.28 -4.60 14.64
CA ILE A 130 -11.23 -4.78 13.19
C ILE A 130 -11.52 -3.44 12.53
N PHE A 131 -10.52 -2.90 11.85
CA PHE A 131 -10.62 -1.67 11.08
C PHE A 131 -11.06 -2.03 9.66
N GLY A 132 -12.25 -1.62 9.26
CA GLY A 132 -12.66 -1.74 7.86
C GLY A 132 -12.18 -0.52 7.10
N TYR A 133 -11.17 -0.69 6.23
CA TYR A 133 -10.58 0.36 5.41
C TYR A 133 -11.30 0.50 4.07
N HIS A 134 -11.60 1.74 3.70
CA HIS A 134 -12.32 2.12 2.49
C HIS A 134 -11.78 3.42 1.90
N PRO A 135 -11.78 3.63 0.57
CA PRO A 135 -11.84 2.60 -0.46
C PRO A 135 -10.47 1.92 -0.63
N HIS A 136 -10.39 0.85 -1.41
CA HIS A 136 -9.18 0.10 -1.72
C HIS A 136 -8.24 0.89 -2.65
N GLY A 137 -8.78 1.58 -3.66
CA GLY A 137 -7.97 2.11 -4.77
C GLY A 137 -7.21 1.00 -5.50
N ILE A 138 -6.19 1.35 -6.29
CA ILE A 138 -5.39 0.33 -7.03
C ILE A 138 -4.44 -0.40 -6.08
N PHE A 139 -3.77 0.34 -5.20
CA PHE A 139 -2.64 -0.15 -4.40
C PHE A 139 -2.78 0.08 -2.89
N CYS A 140 -3.85 0.71 -2.41
CA CYS A 140 -4.02 1.05 -0.99
C CYS A 140 -2.81 1.78 -0.37
N PHE A 141 -2.21 2.76 -1.05
CA PHE A 141 -1.04 3.50 -0.56
C PHE A 141 -1.29 4.11 0.83
N GLY A 142 -2.50 4.62 1.09
CA GLY A 142 -2.89 5.14 2.39
C GLY A 142 -2.90 4.06 3.47
N ALA A 143 -3.44 2.88 3.17
CA ALA A 143 -3.50 1.76 4.12
C ALA A 143 -2.10 1.26 4.47
N PHE A 144 -1.24 1.06 3.45
CA PHE A 144 0.13 0.64 3.66
C PHE A 144 0.89 1.64 4.55
N CYS A 145 0.90 2.92 4.15
CA CYS A 145 1.65 3.95 4.88
C CYS A 145 1.16 4.07 6.33
N ASN A 146 -0.15 4.14 6.54
CA ASN A 146 -0.74 4.39 7.85
C ASN A 146 -0.65 3.22 8.82
N PHE A 147 -0.73 1.98 8.33
CA PHE A 147 -0.88 0.81 9.19
C PHE A 147 0.29 -0.17 9.13
N SER A 148 1.13 -0.10 8.10
CA SER A 148 2.32 -0.96 7.94
C SER A 148 3.63 -0.23 8.24
N THR A 149 3.61 1.09 8.45
CA THR A 149 4.81 1.89 8.76
C THR A 149 4.55 2.81 9.96
N GLU A 150 5.56 3.54 10.41
CA GLU A 150 5.43 4.62 11.41
C GLU A 150 5.50 6.03 10.79
N ALA A 151 5.46 6.16 9.45
CA ALA A 151 5.62 7.46 8.78
C ALA A 151 4.57 8.49 9.17
N THR A 152 3.34 8.06 9.49
CA THR A 152 2.26 8.92 10.00
C THR A 152 2.09 8.85 11.53
N GLY A 153 3.01 8.16 12.22
CA GLY A 153 3.07 8.08 13.68
C GLY A 153 1.91 7.32 14.30
N PHE A 154 1.50 6.18 13.72
CA PHE A 154 0.39 5.38 14.23
C PHE A 154 0.53 5.08 15.72
N SER A 155 1.71 4.60 16.16
CA SER A 155 1.93 4.22 17.55
C SER A 155 1.83 5.40 18.53
N LYS A 156 2.07 6.63 18.06
CA LYS A 156 1.87 7.86 18.85
C LYS A 156 0.40 8.26 18.92
N LYS A 157 -0.35 8.04 17.83
CA LYS A 157 -1.78 8.38 17.76
C LYS A 157 -2.63 7.38 18.54
N PHE A 158 -2.32 6.09 18.46
CA PHE A 158 -3.05 5.01 19.12
C PHE A 158 -2.09 4.25 20.05
N PRO A 159 -1.70 4.84 21.21
CA PRO A 159 -0.78 4.21 22.12
C PRO A 159 -1.33 2.88 22.63
N GLY A 160 -0.50 1.84 22.64
CA GLY A 160 -0.91 0.49 23.05
C GLY A 160 -1.69 -0.30 21.99
N ILE A 161 -1.98 0.28 20.81
CA ILE A 161 -2.63 -0.42 19.70
C ILE A 161 -1.60 -0.88 18.68
N ARG A 162 -1.67 -2.15 18.27
CA ARG A 162 -0.80 -2.80 17.29
C ARG A 162 -1.57 -3.02 15.98
N PRO A 163 -1.29 -2.23 14.93
CA PRO A 163 -1.95 -2.39 13.64
C PRO A 163 -1.33 -3.54 12.84
N SER A 164 -2.17 -4.37 12.23
CA SER A 164 -1.78 -5.40 11.28
C SER A 164 -2.63 -5.28 10.02
N LEU A 165 -2.02 -4.83 8.91
CA LEU A 165 -2.71 -4.73 7.62
C LEU A 165 -2.86 -6.12 7.00
N ALA A 166 -4.09 -6.51 6.68
CA ALA A 166 -4.38 -7.78 6.05
C ALA A 166 -4.36 -7.64 4.51
N THR A 167 -3.55 -8.46 3.82
CA THR A 167 -3.44 -8.48 2.36
C THR A 167 -3.51 -9.91 1.79
N LEU A 168 -3.53 -10.04 0.46
CA LEU A 168 -3.71 -11.30 -0.25
C LEU A 168 -2.82 -12.42 0.31
N ALA A 169 -3.44 -13.51 0.78
CA ALA A 169 -2.74 -14.63 1.42
C ALA A 169 -1.69 -15.30 0.52
N GLY A 170 -1.87 -15.25 -0.80
CA GLY A 170 -0.89 -15.75 -1.78
C GLY A 170 0.47 -15.07 -1.69
N ASN A 171 0.53 -13.81 -1.27
CA ASN A 171 1.79 -13.07 -1.12
C ASN A 171 2.73 -13.71 -0.08
N PHE A 172 2.16 -14.40 0.90
CA PHE A 172 2.90 -15.03 2.00
C PHE A 172 3.44 -16.42 1.64
N ARG A 173 3.17 -16.90 0.43
CA ARG A 173 3.78 -18.12 -0.13
C ARG A 173 4.99 -17.83 -1.00
N MET A 174 5.20 -16.56 -1.38
CA MET A 174 6.33 -16.16 -2.22
C MET A 174 7.57 -15.90 -1.36
N PRO A 175 8.75 -16.43 -1.75
CA PRO A 175 9.99 -16.28 -1.00
C PRO A 175 10.44 -14.81 -0.97
N LEU A 176 11.07 -14.40 0.12
CA LEU A 176 11.50 -13.04 0.45
C LEU A 176 10.38 -11.99 0.56
N LEU A 177 9.39 -11.99 -0.34
CA LEU A 177 8.24 -11.09 -0.25
C LEU A 177 7.45 -11.33 1.04
N ARG A 178 7.24 -12.60 1.42
CA ARG A 178 6.55 -12.93 2.68
C ARG A 178 7.20 -12.28 3.91
N ASP A 179 8.53 -12.30 3.98
CA ASP A 179 9.29 -11.76 5.11
C ASP A 179 9.31 -10.25 5.10
N TYR A 180 9.44 -9.66 3.91
CA TYR A 180 9.32 -8.22 3.74
C TYR A 180 7.95 -7.70 4.20
N LEU A 181 6.86 -8.36 3.80
CA LEU A 181 5.50 -7.99 4.25
C LEU A 181 5.33 -8.17 5.77
N MET A 182 5.74 -9.32 6.31
CA MET A 182 5.69 -9.59 7.75
C MET A 182 6.49 -8.57 8.57
N SER A 183 7.62 -8.08 8.03
CA SER A 183 8.44 -7.06 8.70
C SER A 183 7.70 -5.73 8.89
N GLY A 184 6.77 -5.39 7.99
CA GLY A 184 5.84 -4.26 8.15
C GLY A 184 4.71 -4.53 9.16
N GLY A 185 4.58 -5.75 9.67
CA GLY A 185 3.42 -6.20 10.45
C GLY A 185 2.20 -6.53 9.58
N ILE A 186 2.40 -6.76 8.28
CA ILE A 186 1.33 -7.14 7.35
C ILE A 186 1.07 -8.65 7.51
N CYS A 187 -0.20 -9.04 7.48
CA CYS A 187 -0.61 -10.43 7.63
C CYS A 187 -1.50 -10.92 6.46
N PRO A 188 -1.67 -12.24 6.29
CA PRO A 188 -2.62 -12.79 5.34
C PRO A 188 -4.07 -12.43 5.69
N VAL A 189 -4.85 -12.03 4.69
CA VAL A 189 -6.32 -11.83 4.79
C VAL A 189 -7.05 -13.17 4.73
N ASN A 190 -6.84 -14.00 5.74
CA ASN A 190 -7.54 -15.27 5.92
C ASN A 190 -8.05 -15.41 7.36
N ARG A 191 -8.99 -16.33 7.58
CA ARG A 191 -9.63 -16.52 8.89
C ARG A 191 -8.61 -16.88 9.98
N ASN A 192 -7.67 -17.77 9.69
CA ASN A 192 -6.73 -18.31 10.68
C ASN A 192 -5.80 -17.21 11.22
N SER A 193 -5.20 -16.42 10.32
CA SER A 193 -4.35 -15.28 10.64
C SER A 193 -5.07 -14.24 11.50
N ILE A 194 -6.27 -13.84 11.08
CA ILE A 194 -7.03 -12.81 11.80
C ILE A 194 -7.53 -13.35 13.14
N ASP A 195 -7.95 -14.61 13.21
CA ASP A 195 -8.31 -15.26 14.47
C ASP A 195 -7.13 -15.30 15.45
N HIS A 196 -5.96 -15.74 14.98
CA HIS A 196 -4.76 -15.78 15.81
C HIS A 196 -4.45 -14.40 16.41
N LEU A 197 -4.47 -13.35 15.59
CA LEU A 197 -4.22 -11.98 16.04
C LEU A 197 -5.26 -11.46 17.06
N LEU A 198 -6.51 -11.90 16.96
CA LEU A 198 -7.59 -11.44 17.85
C LEU A 198 -7.78 -12.31 19.09
N SER A 199 -7.28 -13.55 19.09
CA SER A 199 -7.48 -14.53 20.17
C SER A 199 -6.21 -14.86 20.95
N HIS A 200 -5.06 -14.95 20.29
CA HIS A 200 -3.82 -15.47 20.89
C HIS A 200 -2.77 -14.38 21.12
N ASN A 201 -2.87 -13.24 20.42
CA ASN A 201 -1.89 -12.15 20.50
C ASN A 201 -2.21 -11.10 21.58
N GLY A 202 -2.96 -11.49 22.61
CA GLY A 202 -3.40 -10.60 23.69
C GLY A 202 -4.42 -9.53 23.26
N THR A 203 -4.43 -8.40 23.95
CA THR A 203 -5.30 -7.25 23.66
C THR A 203 -4.54 -6.12 22.95
N GLY A 204 -5.28 -5.12 22.45
CA GLY A 204 -4.69 -3.96 21.76
C GLY A 204 -4.34 -4.27 20.31
N ASN A 205 -4.85 -5.35 19.72
CA ASN A 205 -4.63 -5.66 18.31
C ASN A 205 -5.66 -4.95 17.44
N ALA A 206 -5.21 -4.31 16.36
CA ALA A 206 -6.08 -3.75 15.33
C ALA A 206 -5.77 -4.41 13.99
N VAL A 207 -6.71 -5.22 13.49
CA VAL A 207 -6.56 -5.84 12.17
C VAL A 207 -7.24 -4.96 11.13
N ILE A 208 -6.48 -4.47 10.15
CA ILE A 208 -6.99 -3.61 9.09
C ILE A 208 -7.36 -4.49 7.90
N ILE A 209 -8.62 -4.48 7.52
CA ILE A 209 -9.15 -5.22 6.37
C ILE A 209 -9.64 -4.20 5.34
N VAL A 210 -9.06 -4.24 4.15
CA VAL A 210 -9.60 -3.48 3.01
C VAL A 210 -10.81 -4.24 2.46
N VAL A 211 -12.00 -3.85 2.90
CA VAL A 211 -13.20 -4.71 2.84
C VAL A 211 -13.67 -4.97 1.41
N GLY A 212 -13.57 -3.98 0.54
CA GLY A 212 -13.92 -4.12 -0.88
C GLY A 212 -13.01 -5.09 -1.63
N GLY A 213 -11.76 -5.20 -1.18
CA GLY A 213 -10.74 -6.09 -1.75
C GLY A 213 -10.49 -5.83 -3.24
N ALA A 214 -10.01 -6.87 -3.93
CA ALA A 214 -9.74 -6.83 -5.37
C ALA A 214 -10.97 -6.41 -6.21
N ALA A 215 -12.21 -6.70 -5.76
CA ALA A 215 -13.41 -6.34 -6.51
C ALA A 215 -13.56 -4.81 -6.62
N GLU A 216 -13.32 -4.11 -5.52
CA GLU A 216 -13.42 -2.65 -5.47
C GLU A 216 -12.32 -1.95 -6.28
N SER A 217 -11.11 -2.53 -6.35
CA SER A 217 -10.03 -1.97 -7.17
C SER A 217 -10.31 -2.04 -8.67
N LEU A 218 -11.22 -2.89 -9.14
CA LEU A 218 -11.61 -2.95 -10.55
C LEU A 218 -12.50 -1.77 -10.99
N ASP A 219 -13.09 -1.07 -10.02
CA ASP A 219 -14.05 0.01 -10.24
C ASP A 219 -13.59 1.33 -9.60
N CYS A 220 -12.31 1.43 -9.24
CA CYS A 220 -11.76 2.68 -8.72
C CYS A 220 -11.40 3.64 -9.86
N ALA A 221 -11.89 4.88 -9.76
CA ALA A 221 -11.48 5.98 -10.61
C ALA A 221 -11.53 7.32 -9.85
N PRO A 222 -10.79 8.33 -10.31
CA PRO A 222 -10.85 9.68 -9.76
C PRO A 222 -12.28 10.21 -9.69
N GLY A 223 -12.62 10.86 -8.58
CA GLY A 223 -13.95 11.38 -8.27
C GLY A 223 -14.97 10.34 -7.80
N MET A 224 -14.66 9.04 -7.86
CA MET A 224 -15.59 7.99 -7.40
C MET A 224 -15.49 7.77 -5.90
N ASN A 225 -16.64 7.90 -5.22
CA ASN A 225 -16.84 7.57 -3.80
C ASN A 225 -17.77 6.36 -3.68
N SER A 226 -17.36 5.22 -4.23
CA SER A 226 -18.10 3.96 -4.17
C SER A 226 -17.28 2.89 -3.47
N VAL A 227 -17.93 2.13 -2.60
CA VAL A 227 -17.32 1.03 -1.85
C VAL A 227 -18.13 -0.26 -2.00
N THR A 228 -17.45 -1.36 -2.26
CA THR A 228 -18.01 -2.72 -2.29
C THR A 228 -18.14 -3.23 -0.86
N LEU A 229 -19.32 -3.05 -0.27
CA LEU A 229 -19.56 -3.34 1.15
C LEU A 229 -20.92 -3.99 1.41
N LYS A 230 -21.91 -3.82 0.53
CA LYS A 230 -23.31 -4.24 0.74
C LYS A 230 -23.43 -5.71 1.14
N ASN A 231 -22.64 -6.57 0.48
CA ASN A 231 -22.68 -8.02 0.71
C ASN A 231 -21.44 -8.53 1.48
N ARG A 232 -20.56 -7.64 1.95
CA ARG A 232 -19.32 -8.00 2.64
C ARG A 232 -19.54 -8.09 4.16
N LYS A 233 -20.18 -9.16 4.63
CA LYS A 233 -20.49 -9.34 6.07
C LYS A 233 -19.45 -10.15 6.85
N GLY A 234 -18.45 -10.74 6.16
CA GLY A 234 -17.48 -11.65 6.76
C GLY A 234 -16.64 -11.04 7.89
N PHE A 235 -16.24 -9.77 7.76
CA PHE A 235 -15.46 -9.07 8.80
C PHE A 235 -16.32 -8.76 10.04
N VAL A 236 -17.61 -8.47 9.87
CA VAL A 236 -18.57 -8.27 10.98
C VAL A 236 -18.80 -9.59 11.70
N LYS A 237 -18.98 -10.69 10.96
CA LYS A 237 -19.10 -12.03 11.56
C LYS A 237 -17.85 -12.33 12.41
N LEU A 238 -16.66 -12.06 11.88
CA LEU A 238 -15.42 -12.30 12.61
C LEU A 238 -15.26 -11.41 13.86
N ALA A 239 -15.63 -10.13 13.76
CA ALA A 239 -15.67 -9.22 14.90
C ALA A 239 -16.56 -9.75 16.03
N LEU A 240 -17.78 -10.18 15.71
CA LEU A 240 -18.72 -10.79 16.68
C LEU A 240 -18.14 -12.08 17.28
N GLN A 241 -17.56 -12.96 16.46
CA GLN A 241 -16.96 -14.22 16.95
C GLN A 241 -15.82 -14.00 17.94
N LYS A 242 -15.08 -12.89 17.79
CA LYS A 242 -13.89 -12.60 18.60
C LYS A 242 -14.12 -11.53 19.66
N GLY A 243 -15.28 -10.86 19.66
CA GLY A 243 -15.53 -9.70 20.52
C GLY A 243 -14.61 -8.52 20.20
N ALA A 244 -14.21 -8.38 18.93
CA ALA A 244 -13.32 -7.33 18.46
C ALA A 244 -14.16 -6.17 17.88
N ASP A 245 -14.00 -4.97 18.42
CA ASP A 245 -14.84 -3.83 18.05
C ASP A 245 -14.59 -3.41 16.59
N LEU A 246 -15.66 -3.02 15.91
CA LEU A 246 -15.60 -2.63 14.50
C LEU A 246 -15.29 -1.14 14.37
N VAL A 247 -14.28 -0.78 13.60
CA VAL A 247 -13.89 0.63 13.40
C VAL A 247 -14.01 0.99 11.91
N PRO A 248 -14.90 1.91 11.52
CA PRO A 248 -14.96 2.39 10.15
C PRO A 248 -13.78 3.31 9.87
N VAL A 249 -13.10 3.06 8.74
CA VAL A 249 -11.97 3.87 8.29
C VAL A 249 -12.21 4.29 6.84
N TYR A 250 -12.14 5.59 6.57
CA TYR A 250 -12.28 6.14 5.21
C TYR A 250 -11.05 6.96 4.80
N SER A 251 -10.56 6.73 3.58
CA SER A 251 -9.39 7.39 3.01
C SER A 251 -9.76 8.26 1.81
N PHE A 252 -9.77 9.57 2.02
CA PHE A 252 -9.97 10.53 0.94
C PHE A 252 -8.70 10.63 0.08
N GLY A 253 -8.86 10.70 -1.25
CA GLY A 253 -7.76 10.82 -2.20
C GLY A 253 -7.19 9.50 -2.71
N GLU A 254 -7.58 8.35 -2.13
CA GLU A 254 -7.06 7.03 -2.52
C GLU A 254 -7.31 6.69 -4.00
N ASN A 255 -8.45 7.10 -4.53
CA ASN A 255 -8.84 6.86 -5.93
C ASN A 255 -8.28 7.92 -6.91
N GLU A 256 -7.66 8.99 -6.42
CA GLU A 256 -7.20 10.13 -7.25
C GLU A 256 -5.79 9.92 -7.83
N VAL A 257 -5.07 8.92 -7.34
CA VAL A 257 -3.63 8.72 -7.60
C VAL A 257 -3.34 8.01 -8.92
N TYR A 258 -4.36 7.42 -9.55
CA TYR A 258 -4.25 6.76 -10.85
C TYR A 258 -5.49 6.98 -11.68
N LYS A 259 -5.33 6.93 -13.01
CA LYS A 259 -6.43 6.81 -13.95
C LYS A 259 -6.54 5.36 -14.40
N GLN A 260 -7.73 4.80 -14.33
CA GLN A 260 -8.01 3.41 -14.66
C GLN A 260 -8.92 3.33 -15.88
N VAL A 261 -8.67 2.33 -16.74
CA VAL A 261 -9.59 1.92 -17.78
C VAL A 261 -10.60 0.97 -17.15
N ILE A 262 -11.85 1.43 -17.00
CA ILE A 262 -12.96 0.62 -16.49
C ILE A 262 -13.71 0.04 -17.69
N PHE A 263 -13.79 -1.29 -17.75
CA PHE A 263 -14.56 -1.99 -18.78
C PHE A 263 -16.05 -2.01 -18.42
N GLU A 264 -16.91 -1.75 -19.40
CA GLU A 264 -18.36 -1.78 -19.22
C GLU A 264 -18.85 -3.16 -18.76
N GLU A 265 -19.86 -3.16 -17.89
CA GLU A 265 -20.51 -4.38 -17.43
C GLU A 265 -21.17 -5.11 -18.61
N GLY A 266 -20.99 -6.44 -18.66
CA GLY A 266 -21.44 -7.29 -19.77
C GLY A 266 -20.46 -7.37 -20.96
N SER A 267 -19.42 -6.54 -21.01
CA SER A 267 -18.39 -6.65 -22.06
C SER A 267 -17.54 -7.91 -21.90
N PHE A 268 -17.00 -8.41 -23.02
CA PHE A 268 -16.07 -9.54 -23.02
C PHE A 268 -14.86 -9.29 -22.11
N TRP A 269 -14.27 -8.10 -22.17
CA TRP A 269 -13.12 -7.73 -21.37
C TRP A 269 -13.43 -7.70 -19.87
N ARG A 270 -14.59 -7.20 -19.47
CA ARG A 270 -15.04 -7.24 -18.07
C ARG A 270 -15.26 -8.69 -17.58
N LEU A 271 -15.83 -9.54 -18.42
CA LEU A 271 -16.01 -10.97 -18.10
C LEU A 271 -14.66 -11.68 -17.94
N ALA A 272 -13.70 -11.42 -18.84
CA ALA A 272 -12.34 -11.95 -18.76
C ALA A 272 -11.63 -11.46 -17.49
N GLN A 273 -11.71 -10.15 -17.18
CA GLN A 273 -11.12 -9.53 -16.00
C GLN A 273 -11.68 -10.15 -14.70
N LYS A 274 -13.01 -10.33 -14.59
CA LYS A 274 -13.66 -10.99 -13.46
C LYS A 274 -13.26 -12.47 -13.32
N LYS A 275 -13.13 -13.20 -14.43
CA LYS A 275 -12.66 -14.59 -14.42
C LYS A 275 -11.21 -14.70 -13.92
N LEU A 276 -10.32 -13.85 -14.43
CA LEU A 276 -8.91 -13.80 -13.99
C LEU A 276 -8.81 -13.42 -12.51
N GLN A 277 -9.58 -12.43 -12.06
CA GLN A 277 -9.64 -12.05 -10.66
C GLN A 277 -10.07 -13.22 -9.76
N LYS A 278 -11.10 -13.97 -10.17
CA LYS A 278 -11.57 -15.13 -9.39
C LYS A 278 -10.53 -16.25 -9.35
N LEU A 279 -9.77 -16.44 -10.43
CA LEU A 279 -8.74 -17.48 -10.53
C LEU A 279 -7.50 -17.15 -9.69
N PHE A 280 -6.98 -15.92 -9.81
CA PHE A 280 -5.71 -15.53 -9.19
C PHE A 280 -5.88 -14.81 -7.84
N GLY A 281 -7.09 -14.37 -7.50
CA GLY A 281 -7.35 -13.55 -6.30
C GLY A 281 -6.78 -12.13 -6.40
N PHE A 282 -6.19 -11.76 -7.53
CA PHE A 282 -5.62 -10.46 -7.83
C PHE A 282 -6.42 -9.78 -8.95
N ALA A 283 -6.65 -8.47 -8.85
CA ALA A 283 -7.36 -7.70 -9.87
C ALA A 283 -6.40 -7.19 -10.95
N PRO A 284 -6.49 -7.67 -12.21
CA PRO A 284 -5.71 -7.10 -13.30
C PRO A 284 -6.31 -5.75 -13.71
N CYS A 285 -5.95 -4.69 -13.00
CA CYS A 285 -6.32 -3.33 -13.31
C CYS A 285 -5.47 -2.80 -14.47
N LEU A 286 -6.10 -2.22 -15.49
CA LEU A 286 -5.41 -1.44 -16.51
C LEU A 286 -5.43 0.02 -16.09
N PHE A 287 -4.28 0.53 -15.67
CA PHE A 287 -4.16 1.87 -15.14
C PHE A 287 -2.93 2.58 -15.66
N HIS A 288 -2.95 3.90 -15.53
CA HIS A 288 -1.80 4.74 -15.80
C HIS A 288 -1.76 5.91 -14.83
N GLY A 289 -0.56 6.35 -14.54
CA GLY A 289 -0.31 7.61 -13.86
C GLY A 289 0.51 8.51 -14.77
N CYS A 290 1.62 9.03 -14.24
CA CYS A 290 2.55 9.91 -14.92
C CYS A 290 3.96 9.32 -15.07
N SER A 291 4.79 10.04 -15.82
CA SER A 291 6.23 9.78 -15.95
C SER A 291 7.00 10.31 -14.73
N ILE A 292 8.19 9.75 -14.48
CA ILE A 292 9.12 10.23 -13.45
C ILE A 292 9.54 11.69 -13.73
N PHE A 293 9.57 12.08 -15.01
CA PHE A 293 10.10 13.39 -15.45
C PHE A 293 9.01 14.44 -15.70
N SER A 294 7.75 14.03 -15.89
CA SER A 294 6.64 14.94 -16.21
C SER A 294 5.29 14.35 -15.78
N GLU A 295 4.46 15.18 -15.14
CA GLU A 295 3.09 14.83 -14.74
C GLU A 295 2.12 14.71 -15.94
N GLU A 296 2.44 15.36 -17.07
CA GLU A 296 1.60 15.37 -18.27
C GLU A 296 1.84 14.15 -19.18
N SER A 297 2.99 13.49 -19.02
CA SER A 297 3.36 12.32 -19.81
C SER A 297 2.83 11.04 -19.17
N TRP A 298 2.35 10.11 -20.01
CA TRP A 298 1.90 8.79 -19.58
C TRP A 298 3.03 7.98 -18.90
N GLY A 299 2.69 7.23 -17.84
CA GLY A 299 3.63 6.35 -17.15
C GLY A 299 3.01 5.56 -16.00
N PHE A 300 3.86 4.93 -15.18
CA PHE A 300 3.44 4.08 -14.07
C PHE A 300 3.56 4.73 -12.68
N VAL A 301 4.17 5.92 -12.60
CA VAL A 301 4.27 6.66 -11.33
C VAL A 301 2.89 7.23 -11.01
N PRO A 302 2.37 7.10 -9.79
CA PRO A 302 1.07 7.68 -9.47
C PRO A 302 1.10 9.20 -9.45
N TYR A 303 -0.06 9.83 -9.59
CA TYR A 303 -0.20 11.28 -9.39
C TYR A 303 0.02 11.64 -7.93
N ALA A 304 0.83 12.68 -7.67
CA ALA A 304 1.13 13.20 -6.34
C ALA A 304 -0.09 13.95 -5.75
N LYS A 305 -1.12 13.20 -5.38
CA LYS A 305 -2.37 13.72 -4.79
C LYS A 305 -2.43 13.43 -3.30
N PRO A 306 -2.94 14.37 -2.48
CA PRO A 306 -3.11 14.15 -1.03
C PRO A 306 -3.97 12.95 -0.70
N ILE A 307 -3.50 12.07 0.19
CA ILE A 307 -4.30 10.98 0.77
C ILE A 307 -4.52 11.26 2.26
N THR A 308 -5.77 11.30 2.73
CA THR A 308 -6.07 11.49 4.15
C THR A 308 -7.03 10.42 4.65
N THR A 309 -6.54 9.59 5.57
CA THR A 309 -7.29 8.52 6.21
C THR A 309 -7.84 8.98 7.55
N ILE A 310 -9.15 8.86 7.72
CA ILE A 310 -9.88 9.14 8.95
C ILE A 310 -10.25 7.81 9.62
N VAL A 311 -9.83 7.63 10.86
CA VAL A 311 -10.24 6.51 11.72
C VAL A 311 -11.42 6.97 12.55
N GLY A 312 -12.59 6.35 12.34
CA GLY A 312 -13.83 6.69 13.02
C GLY A 312 -13.97 6.10 14.42
N GLU A 313 -15.16 6.27 15.00
CA GLU A 313 -15.49 5.74 16.33
C GLU A 313 -15.77 4.23 16.31
N PRO A 314 -15.31 3.47 17.33
CA PRO A 314 -15.55 2.04 17.41
C PRO A 314 -17.02 1.73 17.67
N ILE A 315 -17.52 0.70 16.99
CA ILE A 315 -18.78 0.04 17.28
C ILE A 315 -18.44 -1.15 18.16
N THR A 316 -18.75 -1.04 19.45
CA THR A 316 -18.55 -2.14 20.40
C THR A 316 -19.45 -3.31 20.05
N VAL A 317 -18.87 -4.51 20.02
CA VAL A 317 -19.59 -5.74 19.72
C VAL A 317 -19.49 -6.73 20.87
N PRO A 318 -20.54 -7.53 21.14
CA PRO A 318 -20.45 -8.68 22.04
C PRO A 318 -19.62 -9.79 21.39
N LYS A 319 -19.06 -10.68 22.22
CA LYS A 319 -18.48 -11.94 21.74
C LYS A 319 -19.59 -12.99 21.60
N ILE A 320 -19.88 -13.42 20.38
CA ILE A 320 -20.90 -14.41 20.04
C ILE A 320 -20.28 -15.43 19.07
N GLU A 321 -20.13 -16.69 19.51
CA GLU A 321 -19.44 -17.72 18.73
C GLU A 321 -20.15 -18.06 17.41
N ASP A 322 -21.47 -18.15 17.42
CA ASP A 322 -22.28 -18.32 16.22
C ASP A 322 -23.38 -17.24 16.15
N PRO A 323 -23.06 -16.04 15.60
CA PRO A 323 -24.03 -14.97 15.51
C PRO A 323 -25.11 -15.30 14.48
N SER A 324 -26.39 -15.10 14.87
CA SER A 324 -27.52 -15.25 13.94
C SER A 324 -27.41 -14.25 12.79
N GLN A 325 -28.08 -14.56 11.67
CA GLN A 325 -28.09 -13.66 10.51
C GLN A 325 -28.68 -12.28 10.84
N GLU A 326 -29.68 -12.22 11.71
CA GLU A 326 -30.31 -10.98 12.17
C GLU A 326 -29.34 -10.08 12.92
N VAL A 327 -28.58 -10.65 13.88
CA VAL A 327 -27.55 -9.92 14.63
C VAL A 327 -26.44 -9.46 13.69
N LEU A 328 -26.00 -10.32 12.77
CA LEU A 328 -24.99 -9.98 11.78
C LEU A 328 -25.43 -8.80 10.90
N ASP A 329 -26.69 -8.80 10.47
CA ASP A 329 -27.27 -7.77 9.63
C ASP A 329 -27.44 -6.44 10.37
N GLN A 330 -27.83 -6.51 11.64
CA GLN A 330 -27.90 -5.34 12.52
C GLN A 330 -26.53 -4.64 12.65
N TYR A 331 -25.48 -5.39 13.01
CA TYR A 331 -24.14 -4.80 13.17
C TYR A 331 -23.54 -4.35 11.85
N HIS A 332 -23.82 -5.04 10.75
CA HIS A 332 -23.40 -4.61 9.42
C HIS A 332 -24.10 -3.30 8.99
N ALA A 333 -25.39 -3.16 9.27
CA ALA A 333 -26.14 -1.93 9.04
C ALA A 333 -25.63 -0.76 9.91
N MET A 334 -25.29 -1.03 11.18
CA MET A 334 -24.65 -0.05 12.06
C MET A 334 -23.29 0.39 11.49
N TYR A 335 -22.48 -0.56 11.00
CA TYR A 335 -21.20 -0.28 10.37
C TYR A 335 -21.36 0.61 9.13
N ILE A 336 -22.27 0.28 8.21
CA ILE A 336 -22.55 1.09 7.01
C ILE A 336 -22.98 2.50 7.40
N THR A 337 -23.90 2.61 8.36
CA THR A 337 -24.38 3.91 8.86
C THR A 337 -23.23 4.74 9.44
N SER A 338 -22.35 4.13 10.23
CA SER A 338 -21.19 4.81 10.81
C SER A 338 -20.19 5.26 9.74
N LEU A 339 -19.92 4.42 8.75
CA LEU A 339 -19.03 4.76 7.63
C LEU A 339 -19.57 5.94 6.81
N ARG A 340 -20.88 5.96 6.51
CA ARG A 340 -21.53 7.09 5.82
C ARG A 340 -21.43 8.37 6.63
N LYS A 341 -21.77 8.33 7.93
CA LYS A 341 -21.63 9.48 8.82
C LYS A 341 -20.19 10.00 8.86
N LEU A 342 -19.20 9.10 8.91
CA LEU A 342 -17.79 9.47 8.88
C LEU A 342 -17.42 10.17 7.57
N PHE A 343 -17.87 9.64 6.44
CA PHE A 343 -17.69 10.27 5.13
C PHE A 343 -18.34 11.66 5.07
N ASP A 344 -19.63 11.76 5.39
CA ASP A 344 -20.41 13.00 5.30
C ASP A 344 -19.83 14.11 6.18
N LYS A 345 -19.38 13.77 7.39
CA LYS A 345 -18.75 14.71 8.32
C LYS A 345 -17.48 15.34 7.77
N HIS A 346 -16.76 14.65 6.88
CA HIS A 346 -15.41 15.04 6.47
C HIS A 346 -15.29 15.41 4.99
N LYS A 347 -16.25 15.03 4.13
CA LYS A 347 -16.15 15.15 2.67
C LYS A 347 -15.85 16.58 2.17
N VAL A 348 -16.51 17.60 2.71
CA VAL A 348 -16.32 19.01 2.27
C VAL A 348 -14.91 19.51 2.56
N ARG A 349 -14.33 19.10 3.70
CA ARG A 349 -12.96 19.46 4.06
C ARG A 349 -11.93 18.94 3.05
N PHE A 350 -12.26 17.88 2.33
CA PHE A 350 -11.39 17.22 1.35
C PHE A 350 -11.82 17.47 -0.10
N GLY A 351 -12.59 18.54 -0.34
CA GLY A 351 -12.88 19.05 -1.69
C GLY A 351 -14.09 18.42 -2.38
N LEU A 352 -14.85 17.58 -1.68
CA LEU A 352 -16.12 17.05 -2.17
C LEU A 352 -17.27 18.04 -1.88
N LYS A 353 -18.35 17.95 -2.64
CA LYS A 353 -19.56 18.76 -2.46
C LYS A 353 -20.43 18.19 -1.35
N GLU A 354 -21.27 19.03 -0.76
CA GLU A 354 -22.27 18.57 0.23
C GLU A 354 -23.24 17.55 -0.36
N SER A 355 -23.53 17.67 -1.66
CA SER A 355 -24.38 16.75 -2.42
C SER A 355 -23.72 15.39 -2.73
N ASP A 356 -22.40 15.27 -2.59
CA ASP A 356 -21.71 14.03 -2.90
C ASP A 356 -22.02 12.98 -1.83
N ILE A 357 -22.29 11.75 -2.25
CA ILE A 357 -22.67 10.66 -1.36
C ILE A 357 -21.71 9.48 -1.49
N LEU A 358 -21.56 8.71 -0.42
CA LEU A 358 -20.85 7.44 -0.42
C LEU A 358 -21.78 6.33 -0.93
N TYR A 359 -21.48 5.82 -2.12
CA TYR A 359 -22.21 4.72 -2.74
C TYR A 359 -21.78 3.39 -2.13
N ILE A 360 -22.74 2.61 -1.63
CA ILE A 360 -22.52 1.29 -1.04
C ILE A 360 -22.98 0.24 -2.06
N GLN A 361 -22.03 -0.50 -2.65
CA GLN A 361 -22.24 -1.52 -3.67
C GLN A 361 -22.17 -2.93 -3.11
#